data_AF-A0A4W3JFM5-F1
#
_entry.id   AF-A0A4W3JFM5-F1
#
_cell.length_a   1.000
_cell.length_b   1.000
_cell.length_c   1.000
_cell.angle_alpha   90.00
_cell.angle_beta   90.00
_cell.angle_gamma   90.00
#
_symmetry.space_group_name_H-M   'P 1'
#
loop_
_entity.id
_entity.type
_entity.pdbx_description
1 polymer ?
#
loop_
_entity_poly.entity_id
_entity_poly.type
_entity_poly.pdbx_seq_one_letter_code
_entity_poly.pdbx_strand_id
1 'polypeptide(L)'
;MLSSSVYPLANPKGVKLLCELCKKTAHYMCTQCRVTYYCDLEHQKADWIGIHEKICQLLIPLRTSIPFFSSEKERWHSQQQIVQRQKHMIDLTRTVAQKLLFEGKPDEAIPGALQSLRFATSVYGTTSAELVPSYLLLAEASIGLGQLQDAEEYLSQAQWTVMKTSECITGVEYKLYRNLGLLYSARGNYEKALWYLADDIYHASEVFGTEDIHTAGGYFHMANVFFGQGKMDIADSMYTEVVDIWHKHLSELVEAEMEKPKWKRMNAALEDPDPGMEDYKESLDVAQQAEAVQVLNAINNIRDQGFVPKHGRIGKVAHALAMLYYVIMDYRKVIDYGSQALEESKLLLNNDKEIESIENLLEMAHSALGYPGGQGPSPTAWVTSC
;
A
#
# COMPACT_ATOMS: atom_id res chain seq x y z
N MET A 1 -1.13 5.49 -24.84
CA MET A 1 -1.73 4.15 -25.03
C MET A 1 -1.73 3.82 -26.50
N LEU A 2 -1.21 2.65 -26.86
CA LEU A 2 -1.27 2.11 -28.21
C LEU A 2 -2.08 0.81 -28.11
N SER A 3 -3.22 0.76 -28.81
CA SER A 3 -4.11 -0.40 -28.85
C SER A 3 -4.19 -0.91 -30.28
N SER A 4 -4.22 -2.23 -30.43
CA SER A 4 -4.41 -2.89 -31.71
C SER A 4 -5.75 -3.61 -31.72
N SER A 5 -6.51 -3.45 -32.80
CA SER A 5 -7.81 -4.12 -32.97
C SER A 5 -7.60 -5.62 -33.17
N VAL A 6 -8.37 -6.43 -32.45
CA VAL A 6 -8.42 -7.88 -32.58
C VAL A 6 -9.80 -8.27 -33.06
N TYR A 7 -9.86 -9.10 -34.11
CA TYR A 7 -11.11 -9.63 -34.64
C TYR A 7 -11.36 -11.01 -34.04
N PRO A 8 -12.39 -11.20 -33.19
CA PRO A 8 -12.64 -12.49 -32.53
C PRO A 8 -12.83 -13.66 -33.48
N LEU A 9 -13.33 -13.39 -34.69
CA LEU A 9 -13.54 -14.38 -35.76
C LEU A 9 -12.23 -14.85 -36.42
N ALA A 10 -11.15 -14.07 -36.29
CA ALA A 10 -9.83 -14.43 -36.80
C ALA A 10 -9.02 -15.29 -35.83
N ASN A 11 -9.56 -15.60 -34.65
CA ASN A 11 -8.88 -16.41 -33.66
C ASN A 11 -8.76 -17.88 -34.10
N PRO A 12 -7.67 -18.59 -33.74
CA PRO A 12 -7.56 -20.01 -33.95
C PRO A 12 -8.76 -20.77 -33.36
N LYS A 13 -9.17 -21.86 -34.01
CA LYS A 13 -10.33 -22.65 -33.59
C LYS A 13 -10.17 -23.10 -32.12
N GLY A 14 -11.13 -22.73 -31.29
CA GLY A 14 -11.14 -23.05 -29.84
C GLY A 14 -10.51 -21.99 -28.94
N VAL A 15 -9.87 -20.96 -29.49
CA VAL A 15 -9.26 -19.87 -28.71
C VAL A 15 -10.24 -18.71 -28.54
N LYS A 16 -10.63 -18.45 -27.29
CA LYS A 16 -11.42 -17.25 -26.92
C LYS A 16 -10.51 -16.26 -26.21
N LEU A 17 -10.33 -15.10 -26.83
CA LEU A 17 -9.66 -13.96 -26.21
C LEU A 17 -10.69 -13.17 -25.40
N LEU A 18 -10.46 -13.07 -24.09
CA LEU A 18 -11.39 -12.48 -23.13
C LEU A 18 -10.77 -11.23 -22.52
N CYS A 19 -11.62 -10.27 -22.17
CA CYS A 19 -11.23 -9.05 -21.48
C CYS A 19 -10.59 -9.37 -20.14
N GLU A 20 -9.47 -8.69 -19.88
CA GLU A 20 -8.69 -8.82 -18.66
C GLU A 20 -9.53 -8.61 -17.39
N LEU A 21 -10.40 -7.59 -17.40
CA LEU A 21 -11.23 -7.16 -16.27
C LEU A 21 -12.57 -7.92 -16.19
N CYS A 22 -13.40 -7.86 -17.23
CA CYS A 22 -14.80 -8.33 -17.16
C CYS A 22 -15.06 -9.71 -17.78
N LYS A 23 -14.05 -10.35 -18.37
CA LYS A 23 -14.14 -11.65 -19.07
C LYS A 23 -15.08 -11.71 -20.29
N LYS A 24 -15.64 -10.58 -20.75
CA LYS A 24 -16.37 -10.50 -22.04
C LYS A 24 -15.41 -10.69 -23.22
N THR A 25 -15.94 -10.88 -24.43
CA THR A 25 -15.13 -11.02 -25.65
C THR A 25 -14.24 -9.80 -25.87
N ALA A 26 -12.96 -10.04 -26.18
CA ALA A 26 -12.01 -8.96 -26.42
C ALA A 26 -11.97 -8.50 -27.88
N HIS A 27 -11.83 -7.18 -28.06
CA HIS A 27 -11.72 -6.51 -29.36
C HIS A 27 -10.43 -5.69 -29.48
N TYR A 28 -9.69 -5.53 -28.39
CA TYR A 28 -8.44 -4.78 -28.32
C TYR A 28 -7.34 -5.61 -27.67
N MET A 29 -6.10 -5.36 -28.07
CA MET A 29 -4.89 -5.96 -27.50
C MET A 29 -3.84 -4.89 -27.21
N CYS A 30 -3.16 -5.03 -26.08
CA CYS A 30 -2.02 -4.19 -25.73
C CYS A 30 -0.89 -4.37 -26.74
N THR A 31 -0.40 -3.30 -27.37
CA THR A 31 0.64 -3.40 -28.39
C THR A 31 2.04 -3.67 -27.83
N GLN A 32 2.24 -3.39 -26.54
CA GLN A 32 3.53 -3.57 -25.87
C GLN A 32 3.78 -5.05 -25.52
N CYS A 33 2.90 -5.67 -24.73
CA CYS A 33 3.07 -7.06 -24.34
C CYS A 33 2.44 -8.07 -25.31
N ARG A 34 1.40 -7.67 -26.05
CA ARG A 34 0.62 -8.52 -26.98
C ARG A 34 0.03 -9.80 -26.34
N VAL A 35 -0.07 -9.84 -25.00
CA VAL A 35 -0.60 -10.97 -24.23
C VAL A 35 -1.78 -10.60 -23.32
N THR A 36 -2.23 -9.34 -23.34
CA THR A 36 -3.44 -8.86 -22.67
C THR A 36 -4.46 -8.32 -23.67
N TYR A 37 -5.72 -8.55 -23.35
CA TYR A 37 -6.84 -8.29 -24.25
C TYR A 37 -7.99 -7.59 -23.51
N TYR A 38 -8.74 -6.72 -24.20
CA TYR A 38 -9.79 -5.87 -23.63
C TYR A 38 -11.02 -5.84 -24.53
N CYS A 39 -12.22 -5.72 -23.94
CA CYS A 39 -13.46 -5.57 -24.72
C CYS A 39 -13.61 -4.17 -25.32
N ASP A 40 -13.14 -3.14 -24.62
CA ASP A 40 -13.19 -1.74 -25.03
C ASP A 40 -11.94 -0.97 -24.56
N LEU A 41 -11.83 0.29 -24.97
CA LEU A 41 -10.74 1.18 -24.59
C LEU A 41 -10.84 1.66 -23.14
N GLU A 42 -12.02 1.62 -22.53
CA GLU A 42 -12.22 2.05 -21.13
C GLU A 42 -11.61 1.05 -20.17
N HIS A 43 -11.87 -0.25 -20.37
CA HIS A 43 -11.23 -1.32 -19.61
C HIS A 43 -9.73 -1.37 -19.84
N GLN A 44 -9.26 -1.06 -21.06
CA GLN A 44 -7.82 -0.93 -21.29
C GLN A 44 -7.22 0.23 -20.50
N LYS A 45 -7.89 1.39 -20.46
CA LYS A 45 -7.45 2.55 -19.68
C LYS A 45 -7.43 2.26 -18.18
N ALA A 46 -8.51 1.68 -17.67
CA ALA A 46 -8.63 1.32 -16.26
C ALA A 46 -7.54 0.32 -15.85
N ASP A 47 -7.31 -0.73 -16.64
CA ASP A 47 -6.23 -1.69 -16.39
C ASP A 47 -4.84 -1.04 -16.47
N TRP A 48 -4.62 -0.14 -17.45
CA TRP A 48 -3.36 0.59 -17.60
C TRP A 48 -3.00 1.44 -16.38
N ILE A 49 -3.94 2.28 -15.94
CA ILE A 49 -3.76 3.19 -14.81
C ILE A 49 -3.61 2.38 -13.51
N GLY A 50 -4.43 1.35 -13.32
CA GLY A 50 -4.42 0.56 -12.10
C GLY A 50 -3.16 -0.29 -11.91
N ILE A 51 -2.76 -1.07 -12.92
CA ILE A 51 -1.66 -2.03 -12.74
C ILE A 51 -0.85 -2.34 -14.00
N HIS A 52 -1.48 -2.32 -15.18
CA HIS A 52 -0.88 -2.88 -16.39
C HIS A 52 0.39 -2.16 -16.81
N GLU A 53 0.51 -0.85 -16.58
CA GLU A 53 1.77 -0.13 -16.82
C GLU A 53 2.97 -0.79 -16.12
N LYS A 54 2.78 -1.20 -14.86
CA LYS A 54 3.84 -1.81 -14.03
C LYS A 54 4.10 -3.27 -14.40
N ILE A 55 3.07 -4.00 -14.84
CA ILE A 55 3.17 -5.44 -15.08
C ILE A 55 3.29 -5.84 -16.55
N CYS A 56 3.13 -4.91 -17.50
CA CYS A 56 3.04 -5.18 -18.94
C CYS A 56 4.15 -6.10 -19.45
N GLN A 57 5.41 -5.78 -19.14
CA GLN A 57 6.56 -6.58 -19.58
C GLN A 57 6.70 -7.89 -18.79
N LEU A 58 6.33 -7.89 -17.52
CA LEU A 58 6.40 -9.06 -16.63
C LEU A 58 5.39 -10.15 -17.03
N LEU A 59 4.29 -9.76 -17.69
CA LEU A 59 3.28 -10.69 -18.19
C LEU A 59 3.75 -11.54 -19.38
N ILE A 60 4.70 -11.06 -20.19
CA ILE A 60 5.15 -11.73 -21.40
C ILE A 60 5.65 -13.15 -21.10
N PRO A 61 6.68 -13.38 -20.24
CA PRO A 61 7.19 -14.71 -19.97
C PRO A 61 6.21 -15.63 -19.24
N LEU A 62 5.12 -15.10 -18.67
CA LEU A 62 4.11 -15.88 -17.97
C LEU A 62 2.96 -16.35 -18.86
N ARG A 63 2.77 -15.70 -20.03
CA ARG A 63 1.65 -15.97 -20.94
C ARG A 63 2.10 -16.49 -22.30
N THR A 64 3.38 -16.40 -22.63
CA THR A 64 3.94 -17.04 -23.83
C THR A 64 4.10 -18.55 -23.63
N SER A 65 4.01 -19.29 -24.73
CA SER A 65 4.19 -20.75 -24.72
C SER A 65 5.59 -21.12 -24.23
N ILE A 66 5.66 -22.06 -23.29
CA ILE A 66 6.92 -22.56 -22.75
C ILE A 66 7.71 -23.25 -23.88
N PRO A 67 9.01 -22.95 -24.04
CA PRO A 67 9.87 -23.66 -24.99
C PRO A 67 9.89 -25.17 -24.71
N PHE A 68 10.12 -25.98 -25.75
CA PHE A 68 10.30 -27.41 -25.57
C PHE A 68 11.68 -27.68 -24.92
N PHE A 69 11.67 -28.32 -23.75
CA PHE A 69 12.89 -28.74 -23.05
C PHE A 69 13.04 -30.27 -23.10
N SER A 70 14.20 -30.73 -23.55
CA SER A 70 14.50 -32.17 -23.67
C SER A 70 14.81 -32.79 -22.31
N SER A 71 15.52 -32.08 -21.43
CA SER A 71 15.92 -32.55 -20.11
C SER A 71 14.82 -32.34 -19.06
N GLU A 72 14.63 -33.32 -18.18
CA GLU A 72 13.72 -33.21 -17.02
C GLU A 72 14.14 -32.10 -16.06
N LYS A 73 15.46 -31.94 -15.86
CA LYS A 73 16.01 -30.90 -15.00
C LYS A 73 15.69 -29.49 -15.51
N GLU A 74 15.74 -29.28 -16.82
CA GLU A 74 15.39 -28.00 -17.45
C GLU A 74 13.90 -27.70 -17.33
N ARG A 75 13.03 -28.70 -17.54
CA ARG A 75 11.58 -28.56 -17.31
C ARG A 75 11.28 -28.16 -15.88
N TRP A 76 11.90 -28.82 -14.90
CA TRP A 76 11.73 -28.51 -13.49
C TRP A 76 12.20 -27.09 -13.14
N HIS A 77 13.40 -26.69 -13.57
CA HIS A 77 13.90 -25.33 -13.34
C HIS A 77 13.01 -24.26 -13.99
N SER A 78 12.54 -24.48 -15.23
CA SER A 78 11.63 -23.54 -15.89
C SER A 78 10.30 -23.43 -15.15
N GLN A 79 9.76 -24.53 -14.63
CA GLN A 79 8.52 -24.51 -13.86
C GLN A 79 8.69 -23.74 -12.55
N GLN A 80 9.80 -23.95 -11.84
CA GLN A 80 10.13 -23.20 -10.63
C GLN A 80 10.25 -21.69 -10.91
N GLN A 81 10.92 -21.30 -12.00
CA GLN A 81 11.03 -19.89 -12.41
C GLN A 81 9.66 -19.26 -12.71
N ILE A 82 8.75 -19.98 -13.35
CA ILE A 82 7.39 -19.49 -13.62
C ILE A 82 6.65 -19.28 -12.30
N VAL A 83 6.70 -20.25 -11.38
CA VAL A 83 6.06 -20.13 -10.07
C VAL A 83 6.64 -18.95 -9.29
N GLN A 84 7.95 -18.76 -9.28
CA GLN A 84 8.60 -17.62 -8.62
C GLN A 84 8.17 -16.28 -9.23
N ARG A 85 8.11 -16.18 -10.56
CA ARG A 85 7.60 -14.98 -11.24
C ARG A 85 6.12 -14.73 -10.92
N GLN A 86 5.30 -15.78 -10.85
CA GLN A 86 3.90 -15.64 -10.45
C GLN A 86 3.76 -15.16 -9.00
N LYS A 87 4.57 -15.68 -8.07
CA LYS A 87 4.62 -15.19 -6.69
C LYS A 87 5.01 -13.71 -6.61
N HIS A 88 6.07 -13.31 -7.30
CA HIS A 88 6.44 -11.90 -7.40
C HIS A 88 5.31 -11.03 -7.97
N MET A 89 4.59 -11.53 -8.98
CA MET A 89 3.41 -10.82 -9.53
C MET A 89 2.28 -10.70 -8.51
N ILE A 90 2.05 -11.71 -7.67
CA ILE A 90 1.05 -11.65 -6.60
C ILE A 90 1.40 -10.51 -5.65
N ASP A 91 2.64 -10.45 -5.16
CA ASP A 91 3.07 -9.43 -4.20
C ASP A 91 3.02 -8.02 -4.81
N LEU A 92 3.59 -7.84 -6.01
CA LEU A 92 3.57 -6.56 -6.71
C LEU A 92 2.15 -6.03 -6.93
N THR A 93 1.24 -6.91 -7.38
CA THR A 93 -0.14 -6.50 -7.66
C THR A 93 -0.93 -6.21 -6.38
N ARG A 94 -0.65 -6.90 -5.25
CA ARG A 94 -1.22 -6.58 -3.94
C ARG A 94 -0.75 -5.23 -3.44
N THR A 95 0.55 -5.00 -3.40
CA THR A 95 1.13 -3.78 -2.86
C THR A 95 0.66 -2.55 -3.66
N VAL A 96 0.60 -2.65 -4.99
CA VAL A 96 0.10 -1.55 -5.83
C VAL A 96 -1.40 -1.30 -5.60
N ALA A 97 -2.22 -2.35 -5.53
CA ALA A 97 -3.65 -2.20 -5.26
C ALA A 97 -3.90 -1.59 -3.87
N GLN A 98 -3.17 -2.07 -2.86
CA GLN A 98 -3.27 -1.55 -1.49
C GLN A 98 -2.84 -0.08 -1.41
N LYS A 99 -1.74 0.29 -2.08
CA LYS A 99 -1.32 1.69 -2.21
C LYS A 99 -2.43 2.56 -2.82
N LEU A 100 -3.06 2.11 -3.91
CA LEU A 100 -4.12 2.87 -4.58
C LEU A 100 -5.36 3.06 -3.68
N LEU A 101 -5.69 2.06 -2.85
CA LEU A 101 -6.75 2.18 -1.84
C LEU A 101 -6.44 3.28 -0.82
N PHE A 102 -5.22 3.31 -0.29
CA PHE A 102 -4.79 4.35 0.65
C PHE A 102 -4.70 5.75 0.00
N GLU A 103 -4.39 5.83 -1.29
CA GLU A 103 -4.47 7.09 -2.07
C GLU A 103 -5.92 7.55 -2.33
N GLY A 104 -6.93 6.77 -1.94
CA GLY A 104 -8.34 7.11 -2.15
C GLY A 104 -8.84 6.86 -3.57
N LYS A 105 -8.20 5.94 -4.31
CA LYS A 105 -8.54 5.58 -5.71
C LYS A 105 -9.01 4.12 -5.82
N PRO A 106 -10.20 3.79 -5.29
CA PRO A 106 -10.68 2.42 -5.23
C PRO A 106 -10.98 1.81 -6.61
N ASP A 107 -11.38 2.63 -7.59
CA ASP A 107 -11.60 2.22 -8.98
C ASP A 107 -10.30 1.75 -9.66
N GLU A 108 -9.20 2.47 -9.44
CA GLU A 108 -7.88 2.12 -9.96
C GLU A 108 -7.27 0.87 -9.27
N ALA A 109 -7.67 0.57 -8.03
CA ALA A 109 -7.17 -0.58 -7.28
C ALA A 109 -7.71 -1.93 -7.79
N ILE A 110 -8.93 -1.96 -8.33
CA ILE A 110 -9.63 -3.19 -8.75
C ILE A 110 -8.81 -4.02 -9.76
N PRO A 111 -8.27 -3.46 -10.86
CA PRO A 111 -7.41 -4.20 -11.78
C PRO A 111 -6.25 -4.92 -11.09
N GLY A 112 -5.56 -4.25 -10.18
CA GLY A 112 -4.45 -4.83 -9.41
C GLY A 112 -4.91 -6.00 -8.53
N ALA A 113 -5.99 -5.80 -7.77
CA ALA A 113 -6.54 -6.84 -6.90
C ALA A 113 -7.06 -8.06 -7.69
N LEU A 114 -7.70 -7.84 -8.86
CA LEU A 114 -8.11 -8.92 -9.77
C LEU A 114 -6.93 -9.69 -10.34
N GLN A 115 -5.83 -9.02 -10.71
CA GLN A 115 -4.61 -9.69 -11.15
C GLN A 115 -4.00 -10.54 -10.04
N SER A 116 -3.92 -9.99 -8.82
CA SER A 116 -3.43 -10.73 -7.66
C SER A 116 -4.23 -12.01 -7.44
N LEU A 117 -5.57 -11.91 -7.44
CA LEU A 117 -6.45 -13.07 -7.27
C LEU A 117 -6.21 -14.13 -8.35
N ARG A 118 -6.01 -13.73 -9.61
CA ARG A 118 -5.77 -14.66 -10.71
C ARG A 118 -4.45 -15.39 -10.59
N PHE A 119 -3.36 -14.68 -10.27
CA PHE A 119 -2.07 -15.32 -10.06
C PHE A 119 -2.09 -16.21 -8.82
N ALA A 120 -2.68 -15.75 -7.72
CA ALA A 120 -2.81 -16.55 -6.50
C ALA A 120 -3.62 -17.82 -6.74
N THR A 121 -4.72 -17.74 -7.50
CA THR A 121 -5.49 -18.92 -7.91
C THR A 121 -4.66 -19.89 -8.76
N SER A 122 -3.80 -19.37 -9.65
CA SER A 122 -2.96 -20.21 -10.51
C SER A 122 -1.83 -20.93 -9.76
N VAL A 123 -1.29 -20.30 -8.72
CA VAL A 123 -0.16 -20.83 -7.93
C VAL A 123 -0.64 -21.75 -6.81
N TYR A 124 -1.67 -21.34 -6.07
CA TYR A 124 -2.10 -21.98 -4.83
C TYR A 124 -3.42 -22.75 -4.94
N GLY A 125 -4.17 -22.57 -6.04
CA GLY A 125 -5.48 -23.18 -6.22
C GLY A 125 -6.64 -22.37 -5.62
N THR A 126 -7.87 -22.78 -5.92
CA THR A 126 -9.10 -22.03 -5.62
C THR A 126 -9.54 -22.06 -4.16
N THR A 127 -8.97 -22.95 -3.35
CA THR A 127 -9.34 -23.15 -1.94
C THR A 127 -8.26 -22.68 -0.97
N SER A 128 -7.22 -22.02 -1.46
CA SER A 128 -6.10 -21.61 -0.63
C SER A 128 -6.41 -20.34 0.18
N ALA A 129 -5.95 -20.35 1.43
CA ALA A 129 -5.77 -19.19 2.30
C ALA A 129 -5.10 -18.00 1.59
N GLU A 130 -4.17 -18.28 0.68
CA GLU A 130 -3.43 -17.27 -0.10
C GLU A 130 -4.32 -16.42 -1.00
N LEU A 131 -5.60 -16.78 -1.21
CA LEU A 131 -6.53 -15.93 -1.95
C LEU A 131 -7.09 -14.78 -1.11
N VAL A 132 -7.12 -14.94 0.22
CA VAL A 132 -7.77 -14.01 1.17
C VAL A 132 -7.30 -12.57 0.99
N PRO A 133 -5.99 -12.25 0.91
CA PRO A 133 -5.56 -10.86 0.73
C PRO A 133 -6.14 -10.20 -0.52
N SER A 134 -6.32 -10.98 -1.60
CA SER A 134 -6.88 -10.47 -2.85
C SER A 134 -8.39 -10.20 -2.73
N TYR A 135 -9.13 -11.06 -2.00
CA TYR A 135 -10.54 -10.82 -1.70
C TYR A 135 -10.73 -9.59 -0.81
N LEU A 136 -9.87 -9.39 0.19
CA LEU A 136 -9.93 -8.23 1.06
C LEU A 136 -9.69 -6.92 0.30
N LEU A 137 -8.71 -6.88 -0.61
CA LEU A 137 -8.46 -5.71 -1.46
C LEU A 137 -9.66 -5.38 -2.37
N LEU A 138 -10.31 -6.41 -2.94
CA LEU A 138 -11.51 -6.23 -3.76
C LEU A 138 -12.70 -5.76 -2.92
N ALA A 139 -12.86 -6.28 -1.71
CA ALA A 139 -13.89 -5.85 -0.78
C ALA A 139 -13.71 -4.38 -0.39
N GLU A 140 -12.50 -3.97 -0.01
CA GLU A 140 -12.17 -2.61 0.36
C GLU A 140 -12.41 -1.63 -0.80
N ALA A 141 -11.98 -1.99 -2.00
CA ALA A 141 -12.27 -1.22 -3.21
C ALA A 141 -13.78 -1.07 -3.44
N SER A 142 -14.54 -2.16 -3.29
CA SER A 142 -15.99 -2.16 -3.46
C SER A 142 -16.69 -1.30 -2.40
N ILE A 143 -16.22 -1.31 -1.15
CA ILE A 143 -16.69 -0.41 -0.08
C ILE A 143 -16.42 1.05 -0.47
N GLY A 144 -15.21 1.37 -0.94
CA GLY A 144 -14.83 2.72 -1.38
C GLY A 144 -15.67 3.24 -2.55
N LEU A 145 -16.19 2.35 -3.41
CA LEU A 145 -17.12 2.67 -4.50
C LEU A 145 -18.59 2.69 -4.08
N GLY A 146 -18.91 2.33 -2.83
CA GLY A 146 -20.29 2.18 -2.35
C GLY A 146 -21.01 0.91 -2.87
N GLN A 147 -20.28 0.00 -3.50
CA GLN A 147 -20.77 -1.30 -3.99
C GLN A 147 -20.81 -2.32 -2.85
N LEU A 148 -21.68 -2.08 -1.86
CA LEU A 148 -21.70 -2.84 -0.60
C LEU A 148 -22.13 -4.31 -0.77
N GLN A 149 -22.81 -4.65 -1.87
CA GLN A 149 -23.18 -6.02 -2.17
C GLN A 149 -21.95 -6.82 -2.65
N ASP A 150 -21.20 -6.28 -3.60
CA ASP A 150 -19.96 -6.90 -4.10
C ASP A 150 -18.93 -7.05 -2.97
N ALA A 151 -18.84 -6.04 -2.08
CA ALA A 151 -18.00 -6.12 -0.88
C ALA A 151 -18.39 -7.29 0.04
N GLU A 152 -19.68 -7.49 0.29
CA GLU A 152 -20.18 -8.59 1.13
C GLU A 152 -19.91 -9.95 0.50
N GLU A 153 -20.01 -10.07 -0.82
CA GLU A 153 -19.65 -11.29 -1.54
C GLU A 153 -18.16 -11.64 -1.38
N TYR A 154 -17.27 -10.66 -1.58
CA TYR A 154 -15.83 -10.87 -1.40
C TYR A 154 -15.46 -11.19 0.06
N LEU A 155 -16.07 -10.52 1.04
CA LEU A 155 -15.82 -10.80 2.45
C LEU A 155 -16.36 -12.18 2.86
N SER A 156 -17.48 -12.61 2.29
CA SER A 156 -18.01 -13.96 2.52
C SER A 156 -17.05 -15.03 1.99
N GLN A 157 -16.45 -14.79 0.82
CA GLN A 157 -15.42 -15.67 0.24
C GLN A 157 -14.18 -15.72 1.14
N ALA A 158 -13.68 -14.56 1.57
CA ALA A 158 -12.54 -14.45 2.49
C ALA A 158 -12.81 -15.19 3.82
N GLN A 159 -13.95 -14.95 4.46
CA GLN A 159 -14.32 -15.59 5.71
C GLN A 159 -14.44 -17.10 5.57
N TRP A 160 -15.05 -17.58 4.49
CA TRP A 160 -15.17 -19.01 4.23
C TRP A 160 -13.82 -19.69 4.04
N THR A 161 -12.89 -19.05 3.32
CA THR A 161 -11.53 -19.58 3.15
C THR A 161 -10.74 -19.62 4.45
N VAL A 162 -10.89 -18.60 5.31
CA VAL A 162 -10.27 -18.57 6.64
C VAL A 162 -10.84 -19.69 7.52
N MET A 163 -12.17 -19.83 7.60
CA MET A 163 -12.82 -20.87 8.42
C MET A 163 -12.48 -22.31 8.00
N LYS A 164 -12.17 -22.54 6.73
CA LYS A 164 -11.85 -23.88 6.21
C LYS A 164 -10.40 -24.29 6.38
N THR A 165 -9.50 -23.33 6.56
CA THR A 165 -8.07 -23.60 6.64
C THR A 165 -7.73 -23.90 8.10
N SER A 166 -7.19 -25.09 8.40
CA SER A 166 -6.76 -25.46 9.77
C SER A 166 -5.46 -24.78 10.19
N GLU A 167 -4.74 -24.23 9.23
CA GLU A 167 -3.54 -23.42 9.44
C GLU A 167 -3.99 -21.99 9.69
N CYS A 168 -3.80 -21.52 10.93
CA CYS A 168 -4.02 -20.15 11.33
C CYS A 168 -3.19 -19.26 10.39
N ILE A 169 -3.86 -18.45 9.56
CA ILE A 169 -3.18 -17.39 8.81
C ILE A 169 -2.97 -16.24 9.80
N THR A 170 -2.06 -16.46 10.75
CA THR A 170 -1.66 -15.48 11.76
C THR A 170 -1.14 -14.25 11.02
N GLY A 171 -1.99 -13.23 10.83
CA GLY A 171 -1.65 -12.02 10.08
C GLY A 171 -2.62 -11.58 8.98
N VAL A 172 -3.69 -12.33 8.68
CA VAL A 172 -4.74 -11.86 7.73
C VAL A 172 -6.10 -11.69 8.39
N GLU A 173 -6.34 -12.34 9.53
CA GLU A 173 -7.61 -12.26 10.27
C GLU A 173 -7.96 -10.82 10.67
N TYR A 174 -7.01 -10.05 11.18
CA TYR A 174 -7.25 -8.65 11.56
C TYR A 174 -7.74 -7.81 10.36
N LYS A 175 -7.16 -8.01 9.17
CA LYS A 175 -7.59 -7.30 7.94
C LYS A 175 -9.00 -7.69 7.51
N LEU A 176 -9.42 -8.94 7.75
CA LEU A 176 -10.80 -9.38 7.50
C LEU A 176 -11.77 -8.65 8.44
N TYR A 177 -11.47 -8.62 9.74
CA TYR A 177 -12.30 -7.91 10.72
C TYR A 177 -12.33 -6.41 10.46
N ARG A 178 -11.20 -5.81 10.07
CA ARG A 178 -11.14 -4.41 9.62
C ARG A 178 -12.13 -4.13 8.51
N ASN A 179 -12.10 -4.93 7.45
CA ASN A 179 -12.98 -4.76 6.30
C ASN A 179 -14.46 -5.00 6.64
N LEU A 180 -14.77 -5.95 7.52
CA LEU A 180 -16.13 -6.12 8.06
C LEU A 180 -16.57 -4.86 8.83
N GLY A 181 -15.69 -4.31 9.67
CA GLY A 181 -15.92 -3.05 10.37
C GLY A 181 -16.22 -1.89 9.42
N LEU A 182 -15.42 -1.74 8.36
CA LEU A 182 -15.61 -0.74 7.31
C LEU A 182 -16.94 -0.93 6.57
N LEU A 183 -17.31 -2.17 6.22
CA LEU A 183 -18.58 -2.49 5.56
C LEU A 183 -19.77 -2.07 6.42
N TYR A 184 -19.76 -2.40 7.71
CA TYR A 184 -20.84 -2.04 8.62
C TYR A 184 -20.89 -0.54 8.93
N SER A 185 -19.74 0.13 8.98
CA SER A 185 -19.66 1.59 9.07
C SER A 185 -20.30 2.24 7.85
N ALA A 186 -20.00 1.77 6.64
CA ALA A 186 -20.60 2.25 5.38
C ALA A 186 -22.11 1.99 5.31
N ARG A 187 -22.62 0.95 5.98
CA ARG A 187 -24.06 0.68 6.16
C ARG A 187 -24.73 1.56 7.23
N GLY A 188 -23.96 2.36 7.97
CA GLY A 188 -24.43 3.15 9.12
C GLY A 188 -24.69 2.33 10.39
N ASN A 189 -24.31 1.05 10.43
CA ASN A 189 -24.41 0.22 11.63
C ASN A 189 -23.13 0.33 12.46
N TYR A 190 -23.02 1.44 13.19
CA TYR A 190 -21.82 1.75 13.96
C TYR A 190 -21.57 0.78 15.12
N GLU A 191 -22.61 0.17 15.71
CA GLU A 191 -22.43 -0.80 16.80
C GLU A 191 -21.68 -2.04 16.31
N LYS A 192 -22.12 -2.64 15.20
CA LYS A 192 -21.40 -3.76 14.58
C LYS A 192 -20.04 -3.35 14.06
N ALA A 193 -19.92 -2.14 13.51
CA ALA A 193 -18.64 -1.63 13.04
C ALA A 193 -17.60 -1.59 14.17
N LEU A 194 -17.96 -1.03 15.33
CA LEU A 194 -17.09 -0.97 16.51
C LEU A 194 -16.73 -2.37 17.04
N TRP A 195 -17.67 -3.33 17.00
CA TRP A 195 -17.41 -4.70 17.42
C TRP A 195 -16.33 -5.36 16.53
N TYR A 196 -16.49 -5.30 15.21
CA TYR A 196 -15.50 -5.85 14.28
C TYR A 196 -14.16 -5.11 14.31
N LEU A 197 -14.16 -3.79 14.52
CA LEU A 197 -12.92 -3.03 14.66
C LEU A 197 -12.20 -3.33 15.99
N ALA A 198 -12.92 -3.69 17.05
CA ALA A 198 -12.30 -4.19 18.27
C ALA A 198 -11.61 -5.55 18.05
N ASP A 199 -12.24 -6.46 17.28
CA ASP A 199 -11.62 -7.73 16.88
C ASP A 199 -10.38 -7.51 15.98
N ASP A 200 -10.42 -6.56 15.05
CA ASP A 200 -9.24 -6.13 14.26
C ASP A 200 -8.08 -5.72 15.19
N ILE A 201 -8.34 -4.79 16.11
CA ILE A 201 -7.32 -4.32 17.07
C ILE A 201 -6.79 -5.47 17.92
N TYR A 202 -7.67 -6.35 18.42
CA TYR A 202 -7.29 -7.50 19.24
C TYR A 202 -6.33 -8.42 18.48
N HIS A 203 -6.72 -8.88 17.29
CA HIS A 203 -5.91 -9.80 16.50
C HIS A 203 -4.63 -9.15 15.97
N ALA A 204 -4.66 -7.87 15.56
CA ALA A 204 -3.44 -7.16 15.18
C ALA A 204 -2.47 -7.04 16.38
N SER A 205 -2.99 -6.77 17.57
CA SER A 205 -2.20 -6.68 18.79
C SER A 205 -1.58 -8.01 19.19
N GLU A 206 -2.27 -9.15 18.98
CA GLU A 206 -1.71 -10.47 19.23
C GLU A 206 -0.53 -10.80 18.31
N VAL A 207 -0.54 -10.30 17.06
CA VAL A 207 0.49 -10.61 16.06
C VAL A 207 1.67 -9.64 16.13
N PHE A 208 1.41 -8.35 16.24
CA PHE A 208 2.44 -7.30 16.12
C PHE A 208 2.67 -6.51 17.42
N GLY A 209 1.75 -6.57 18.37
CA GLY A 209 1.74 -5.74 19.57
C GLY A 209 0.84 -4.51 19.43
N THR A 210 0.55 -3.88 20.57
CA THR A 210 -0.39 -2.75 20.66
C THR A 210 0.15 -1.43 20.12
N GLU A 211 1.47 -1.30 20.02
CA GLU A 211 2.17 -0.08 19.57
C GLU A 211 2.73 -0.21 18.14
N ASP A 212 2.22 -1.14 17.35
CA ASP A 212 2.68 -1.38 15.97
C ASP A 212 1.77 -0.69 14.94
N ILE A 213 2.35 -0.27 13.80
CA ILE A 213 1.63 0.42 12.72
C ILE A 213 0.47 -0.40 12.14
N HIS A 214 0.55 -1.73 12.16
CA HIS A 214 -0.54 -2.60 11.71
C HIS A 214 -1.76 -2.50 12.64
N THR A 215 -1.53 -2.37 13.95
CA THR A 215 -2.58 -2.16 14.96
C THR A 215 -3.13 -0.73 14.89
N ALA A 216 -2.29 0.26 14.58
CA ALA A 216 -2.70 1.66 14.42
C ALA A 216 -3.82 1.86 13.38
N GLY A 217 -3.85 1.07 12.30
CA GLY A 217 -4.94 1.11 11.32
C GLY A 217 -6.32 0.81 11.93
N GLY A 218 -6.40 -0.15 12.85
CA GLY A 218 -7.65 -0.48 13.56
C GLY A 218 -8.11 0.66 14.48
N TYR A 219 -7.18 1.24 15.26
CA TYR A 219 -7.47 2.41 16.08
C TYR A 219 -7.98 3.60 15.25
N PHE A 220 -7.37 3.84 14.08
CA PHE A 220 -7.78 4.91 13.17
C PHE A 220 -9.20 4.74 12.66
N HIS A 221 -9.56 3.53 12.20
CA HIS A 221 -10.93 3.28 11.73
C HIS A 221 -11.95 3.35 12.86
N MET A 222 -11.61 2.87 14.06
CA MET A 222 -12.49 2.97 15.22
C MET A 222 -12.70 4.43 15.64
N ALA A 223 -11.65 5.25 15.59
CA ALA A 223 -11.72 6.69 15.81
C ALA A 223 -12.64 7.37 14.77
N ASN A 224 -12.55 7.00 13.49
CA ASN A 224 -13.45 7.53 12.45
C ASN A 224 -14.92 7.19 12.71
N VAL A 225 -15.22 6.00 13.25
CA VAL A 225 -16.60 5.64 13.65
C VAL A 225 -17.07 6.52 14.80
N PHE A 226 -16.24 6.73 15.83
CA PHE A 226 -16.59 7.64 16.94
C PHE A 226 -16.74 9.09 16.50
N PHE A 227 -15.90 9.56 15.59
CA PHE A 227 -16.00 10.87 14.97
C PHE A 227 -17.34 11.02 14.22
N GLY A 228 -17.71 10.03 13.41
CA GLY A 228 -19.01 10.00 12.72
C GLY A 228 -20.23 9.94 13.66
N GLN A 229 -20.05 9.45 14.89
CA GLN A 229 -21.07 9.51 15.96
C GLN A 229 -21.10 10.84 16.73
N GLY A 230 -20.18 11.77 16.46
CA GLY A 230 -20.03 13.02 17.21
C GLY A 230 -19.36 12.85 18.59
N LYS A 231 -18.77 11.69 18.89
CA LYS A 231 -18.04 11.43 20.14
C LYS A 231 -16.59 11.90 20.04
N MET A 232 -16.43 13.22 19.94
CA MET A 232 -15.18 13.88 19.59
C MET A 232 -14.03 13.59 20.57
N ASP A 233 -14.31 13.57 21.87
CA ASP A 233 -13.28 13.32 22.90
C ASP A 233 -12.66 11.92 22.77
N ILE A 234 -13.49 10.92 22.46
CA ILE A 234 -13.05 9.53 22.27
C ILE A 234 -12.26 9.42 20.97
N ALA A 235 -12.79 10.00 19.89
CA ALA A 235 -12.12 9.99 18.59
C ALA A 235 -10.72 10.64 18.67
N ASP A 236 -10.59 11.82 19.28
CA ASP A 236 -9.30 12.50 19.40
C ASP A 236 -8.33 11.77 20.34
N SER A 237 -8.81 11.10 21.39
CA SER A 237 -7.96 10.22 22.20
C SER A 237 -7.37 9.10 21.35
N MET A 238 -8.19 8.44 20.54
CA MET A 238 -7.73 7.35 19.67
C MET A 238 -6.83 7.85 18.53
N TYR A 239 -7.13 9.00 17.93
CA TYR A 239 -6.22 9.62 16.95
C TYR A 239 -4.87 9.99 17.57
N THR A 240 -4.83 10.36 18.84
CA THR A 240 -3.57 10.61 19.55
C THR A 240 -2.73 9.33 19.62
N GLU A 241 -3.32 8.20 20.01
CA GLU A 241 -2.61 6.91 20.02
C GLU A 241 -2.09 6.52 18.64
N VAL A 242 -2.89 6.72 17.58
CA VAL A 242 -2.46 6.46 16.19
C VAL A 242 -1.24 7.30 15.81
N VAL A 243 -1.27 8.60 16.13
CA VAL A 243 -0.15 9.51 15.85
C VAL A 243 1.08 9.13 16.65
N ASP A 244 0.91 8.71 17.90
CA ASP A 244 2.02 8.33 18.78
C ASP A 244 2.73 7.08 18.26
N ILE A 245 1.98 6.09 17.78
CA ILE A 245 2.51 4.88 17.13
C ILE A 245 3.30 5.24 15.86
N TRP A 246 2.70 6.01 14.96
CA TRP A 246 3.38 6.43 13.72
C TRP A 246 4.60 7.31 13.99
N HIS A 247 4.51 8.24 14.94
CA HIS A 247 5.60 9.14 15.31
C HIS A 247 6.80 8.36 15.84
N LYS A 248 6.59 7.41 16.76
CA LYS A 248 7.64 6.54 17.30
C LYS A 248 8.31 5.74 16.18
N HIS A 249 7.52 5.06 15.35
CA HIS A 249 8.04 4.25 14.26
C HIS A 249 8.85 5.08 13.24
N LEU A 250 8.35 6.26 12.87
CA LEU A 250 9.04 7.16 11.95
C LEU A 250 10.31 7.76 12.56
N SER A 251 10.33 8.06 13.85
CA SER A 251 11.54 8.52 14.56
C SER A 251 12.63 7.46 14.50
N GLU A 252 12.29 6.20 14.82
CA GLU A 252 13.23 5.07 14.75
C GLU A 252 13.79 4.88 13.33
N LEU A 253 12.95 5.00 12.29
CA LEU A 253 13.37 4.92 10.90
C LEU A 253 14.31 6.07 10.50
N VAL A 254 13.96 7.30 10.87
CA VAL A 254 14.77 8.48 10.57
C VAL A 254 16.11 8.41 11.31
N GLU A 255 16.12 8.02 12.59
CA GLU A 255 17.33 7.83 13.38
C GLU A 255 18.23 6.77 12.75
N ALA A 256 17.69 5.61 12.36
CA ALA A 256 18.44 4.56 11.67
C ALA A 256 19.05 5.06 10.35
N GLU A 257 18.31 5.85 9.56
CA GLU A 257 18.86 6.52 8.37
C GLU A 257 19.97 7.52 8.73
N MET A 258 19.81 8.27 9.82
CA MET A 258 20.79 9.24 10.34
C MET A 258 22.03 8.60 10.98
N GLU A 259 22.02 7.30 11.28
CA GLU A 259 23.21 6.56 11.75
C GLU A 259 24.00 5.92 10.61
N LYS A 260 23.39 5.71 9.43
CA LYS A 260 24.07 5.13 8.27
C LYS A 260 25.25 6.02 7.84
N PRO A 261 26.46 5.47 7.61
CA PRO A 261 27.60 6.28 7.18
C PRO A 261 27.31 6.96 5.84
N LYS A 262 27.80 8.19 5.67
CA LYS A 262 27.47 9.09 4.54
C LYS A 262 27.64 8.44 3.16
N TRP A 263 28.64 7.56 3.00
CA TRP A 263 28.87 6.83 1.74
C TRP A 263 27.82 5.73 1.46
N LYS A 264 27.24 5.09 2.49
CA LYS A 264 26.13 4.13 2.34
C LYS A 264 24.82 4.84 1.98
N ARG A 265 24.57 6.03 2.55
CA ARG A 265 23.42 6.87 2.15
C ARG A 265 23.46 7.26 0.68
N MET A 266 24.66 7.47 0.13
CA MET A 266 24.87 7.87 -1.27
C MET A 266 24.76 6.71 -2.27
N ASN A 267 24.98 5.46 -1.83
CA ASN A 267 25.08 4.28 -2.70
C ASN A 267 23.88 3.31 -2.60
N ALA A 268 22.85 3.62 -1.80
CA ALA A 268 21.69 2.75 -1.57
C ALA A 268 20.93 2.35 -2.86
N ALA A 269 21.12 3.08 -3.98
CA ALA A 269 20.51 2.77 -5.28
C ALA A 269 21.36 1.87 -6.20
N LEU A 270 22.61 1.52 -5.81
CA LEU A 270 23.59 0.83 -6.68
C LEU A 270 23.93 -0.59 -6.22
N GLU A 271 23.53 -1.01 -5.02
CA GLU A 271 23.78 -2.35 -4.52
C GLU A 271 22.61 -3.28 -4.89
N ASP A 272 22.90 -4.34 -5.66
CA ASP A 272 21.96 -5.44 -5.84
C ASP A 272 21.66 -6.06 -4.46
N PRO A 273 20.40 -6.38 -4.13
CA PRO A 273 20.06 -7.01 -2.86
C PRO A 273 20.80 -8.35 -2.73
N ASP A 274 21.63 -8.49 -1.69
CA ASP A 274 22.24 -9.77 -1.33
C ASP A 274 21.13 -10.78 -0.97
N PRO A 275 20.98 -11.90 -1.70
CA PRO A 275 19.88 -12.86 -1.48
C PRO A 275 19.89 -13.56 -0.11
N GLY A 276 20.91 -13.32 0.74
CA GLY A 276 21.11 -13.98 2.03
C GLY A 276 20.88 -13.11 3.28
N MET A 277 20.53 -11.83 3.16
CA MET A 277 20.26 -10.97 4.32
C MET A 277 18.76 -10.86 4.61
N GLU A 278 18.29 -11.50 5.68
CA GLU A 278 16.93 -11.39 6.22
C GLU A 278 16.62 -10.01 6.86
N ASP A 279 17.58 -9.07 6.86
CA ASP A 279 17.49 -7.75 7.52
C ASP A 279 16.83 -6.64 6.65
N TYR A 280 16.17 -6.99 5.55
CA TYR A 280 15.43 -6.03 4.69
C TYR A 280 14.09 -5.56 5.30
N LYS A 281 14.01 -5.45 6.64
CA LYS A 281 12.78 -5.16 7.40
C LYS A 281 12.69 -3.73 7.93
N GLU A 282 13.67 -2.86 7.62
CA GLU A 282 13.80 -1.49 8.15
C GLU A 282 13.25 -0.38 7.24
N SER A 283 12.51 -0.69 6.16
CA SER A 283 11.96 0.35 5.28
C SER A 283 10.46 0.18 5.07
N LEU A 284 9.71 1.28 5.15
CA LEU A 284 8.29 1.30 4.80
C LEU A 284 8.09 0.96 3.33
N ASP A 285 7.27 -0.05 3.04
CA ASP A 285 6.87 -0.33 1.67
C ASP A 285 5.96 0.80 1.11
N VAL A 286 5.76 0.80 -0.20
CA VAL A 286 5.01 1.89 -0.87
C VAL A 286 3.52 1.94 -0.48
N ALA A 287 2.94 0.86 0.05
CA ALA A 287 1.58 0.83 0.57
C ALA A 287 1.54 1.39 2.00
N GLN A 288 2.48 0.99 2.86
CA GLN A 288 2.62 1.54 4.22
C GLN A 288 2.90 3.05 4.20
N GLN A 289 3.73 3.52 3.25
CA GLN A 289 3.92 4.97 3.04
C GLN A 289 2.61 5.67 2.69
N ALA A 290 1.79 5.07 1.81
CA ALA A 290 0.50 5.64 1.43
C ALA A 290 -0.52 5.63 2.58
N GLU A 291 -0.55 4.56 3.39
CA GLU A 291 -1.36 4.48 4.61
C GLU A 291 -0.98 5.58 5.60
N ALA A 292 0.31 5.74 5.88
CA ALA A 292 0.82 6.78 6.77
C ALA A 292 0.42 8.18 6.28
N VAL A 293 0.56 8.44 4.97
CA VAL A 293 0.15 9.72 4.36
C VAL A 293 -1.35 9.92 4.53
N GLN A 294 -2.17 8.91 4.26
CA GLN A 294 -3.63 9.02 4.39
C GLN A 294 -4.04 9.30 5.84
N VAL A 295 -3.57 8.47 6.77
CA VAL A 295 -3.94 8.50 8.19
C VAL A 295 -3.50 9.81 8.83
N LEU A 296 -2.23 10.18 8.70
CA LEU A 296 -1.69 11.38 9.35
C LEU A 296 -2.30 12.67 8.77
N ASN A 297 -2.51 12.75 7.46
CA ASN A 297 -3.19 13.92 6.88
C ASN A 297 -4.66 13.99 7.27
N ALA A 298 -5.37 12.86 7.35
CA ALA A 298 -6.75 12.84 7.81
C ALA A 298 -6.85 13.37 9.26
N ILE A 299 -5.97 12.91 10.15
CA ILE A 299 -5.93 13.38 11.53
C ILE A 299 -5.55 14.88 11.60
N ASN A 300 -4.55 15.31 10.83
CA ASN A 300 -4.15 16.71 10.77
C ASN A 300 -5.31 17.60 10.33
N ASN A 301 -6.01 17.24 9.25
CA ASN A 301 -7.15 17.98 8.73
C ASN A 301 -8.31 18.06 9.75
N ILE A 302 -8.58 16.98 10.49
CA ILE A 302 -9.62 16.96 11.53
C ILE A 302 -9.26 17.93 12.68
N ARG A 303 -7.98 17.99 13.07
CA ARG A 303 -7.49 18.88 14.13
C ARG A 303 -7.47 20.35 13.68
N ASP A 304 -7.06 20.61 12.44
CA ASP A 304 -6.99 21.96 11.85
C ASP A 304 -8.38 22.59 11.70
N GLN A 305 -9.44 21.80 11.48
CA GLN A 305 -10.82 22.29 11.41
C GLN A 305 -11.37 22.79 12.76
N GLY A 306 -10.57 22.80 13.83
CA GLY A 306 -10.90 23.43 15.10
C GLY A 306 -11.87 22.62 15.97
N PHE A 307 -12.15 21.37 15.61
CA PHE A 307 -13.00 20.50 16.41
C PHE A 307 -12.37 20.15 17.77
N VAL A 308 -11.03 20.14 17.86
CA VAL A 308 -10.28 19.93 19.11
C VAL A 308 -8.98 20.76 19.09
N PRO A 309 -9.00 22.05 19.47
CA PRO A 309 -7.80 22.90 19.42
C PRO A 309 -6.91 22.63 20.64
N LYS A 310 -5.83 21.86 20.44
CA LYS A 310 -4.68 21.80 21.36
C LYS A 310 -3.41 21.89 20.52
N HIS A 311 -2.80 23.08 20.49
CA HIS A 311 -1.58 23.42 19.74
C HIS A 311 -0.50 22.30 19.79
N GLY A 312 -0.27 21.68 20.96
CA GLY A 312 0.70 20.57 21.09
C GLY A 312 0.37 19.27 20.38
N ARG A 313 -0.90 19.02 20.10
CA ARG A 313 -1.33 17.85 19.33
C ARG A 313 -1.22 18.07 17.83
N ILE A 314 -1.23 19.32 17.38
CA ILE A 314 -1.02 19.69 15.97
C ILE A 314 0.48 19.59 15.64
N GLY A 315 1.33 20.13 16.51
CA GLY A 315 2.79 20.06 16.35
C GLY A 315 3.32 18.63 16.18
N LYS A 316 2.86 17.68 17.01
CA LYS A 316 3.29 16.26 16.91
C LYS A 316 2.87 15.59 15.60
N VAL A 317 1.66 15.88 15.09
CA VAL A 317 1.20 15.33 13.80
C VAL A 317 2.02 15.91 12.65
N ALA A 318 2.24 17.23 12.67
CA ALA A 318 3.06 17.90 11.67
C ALA A 318 4.50 17.37 11.68
N HIS A 319 5.07 17.10 12.86
CA HIS A 319 6.40 16.48 12.99
C HIS A 319 6.42 15.06 12.41
N ALA A 320 5.40 14.22 12.70
CA ALA A 320 5.28 12.89 12.10
C ALA A 320 5.17 12.97 10.56
N LEU A 321 4.39 13.92 10.02
CA LEU A 321 4.30 14.15 8.57
C LEU A 321 5.64 14.59 7.97
N ALA A 322 6.39 15.46 8.65
CA ALA A 322 7.73 15.87 8.19
C ALA A 322 8.70 14.68 8.12
N MET A 323 8.73 13.81 9.14
CA MET A 323 9.54 12.58 9.13
C MET A 323 9.10 11.63 8.01
N LEU A 324 7.80 11.45 7.82
CA LEU A 324 7.27 10.61 6.74
C LEU A 324 7.69 11.12 5.36
N TYR A 325 7.56 12.43 5.10
CA TYR A 325 7.97 13.00 3.82
C TYR A 325 9.48 13.01 3.62
N TYR A 326 10.27 12.99 4.70
CA TYR A 326 11.71 12.77 4.61
C TYR A 326 12.02 11.35 4.13
N VAL A 327 11.35 10.32 4.68
CA VAL A 327 11.46 8.92 4.23
C VAL A 327 10.99 8.76 2.78
N ILE A 328 9.93 9.46 2.37
CA ILE A 328 9.44 9.48 0.97
C ILE A 328 10.35 10.29 0.03
N MET A 329 11.31 11.05 0.58
CA MET A 329 12.20 11.95 -0.14
C MET A 329 11.50 13.14 -0.84
N ASP A 330 10.36 13.59 -0.31
CA ASP A 330 9.67 14.82 -0.75
C ASP A 330 10.06 16.00 0.14
N TYR A 331 11.27 16.51 -0.06
CA TYR A 331 11.88 17.55 0.79
C TYR A 331 11.10 18.88 0.81
N ARG A 332 10.24 19.14 -0.18
CA ARG A 332 9.38 20.34 -0.16
C ARG A 332 8.35 20.24 0.96
N LYS A 333 7.66 19.11 1.04
CA LYS A 333 6.68 18.84 2.10
C LYS A 333 7.34 18.72 3.47
N VAL A 334 8.58 18.22 3.55
CA VAL A 334 9.35 18.25 4.80
C VAL A 334 9.48 19.67 5.33
N ILE A 335 9.76 20.64 4.46
CA ILE A 335 9.87 22.05 4.86
C ILE A 335 8.52 22.60 5.31
N ASP A 336 7.45 22.31 4.58
CA ASP A 336 6.09 22.79 4.91
C ASP A 336 5.65 22.28 6.30
N TYR A 337 5.64 20.95 6.50
CA TYR A 337 5.22 20.35 7.77
C TYR A 337 6.23 20.55 8.89
N GLY A 338 7.53 20.58 8.60
CA GLY A 338 8.57 20.85 9.60
C GLY A 338 8.48 22.29 10.12
N SER A 339 8.18 23.27 9.26
CA SER A 339 7.96 24.66 9.69
C SER A 339 6.71 24.79 10.56
N GLN A 340 5.61 24.12 10.17
CA GLN A 340 4.38 24.06 10.97
C GLN A 340 4.65 23.42 12.35
N ALA A 341 5.36 22.30 12.39
CA ALA A 341 5.72 21.61 13.63
C ALA A 341 6.59 22.48 14.56
N LEU A 342 7.50 23.26 13.98
CA LEU A 342 8.39 24.16 14.72
C LEU A 342 7.62 25.34 15.34
N GLU A 343 6.68 25.93 14.60
CA GLU A 343 5.83 27.01 15.09
C GLU A 343 4.98 26.56 16.28
N GLU A 344 4.29 25.43 16.14
CA GLU A 344 3.44 24.85 17.18
C GLU A 344 4.25 24.44 18.43
N SER A 345 5.43 23.82 18.23
CA SER A 345 6.32 23.42 19.33
C SER A 345 6.86 24.62 20.13
N LYS A 346 7.16 25.74 19.45
CA LYS A 346 7.63 26.98 20.11
C LYS A 346 6.55 27.63 20.99
N LEU A 347 5.28 27.50 20.61
CA LEU A 347 4.15 28.04 21.39
C LEU A 347 3.95 27.33 22.74
N LEU A 348 4.42 26.09 22.89
CA LEU A 348 4.16 25.25 24.06
C LEU A 348 5.29 25.25 25.09
N LEU A 349 6.40 25.96 24.81
CA LEU A 349 7.51 26.21 25.73
C LEU A 349 7.85 25.00 26.60
N ASN A 350 8.33 23.85 26.07
CA ASN A 350 8.93 22.77 26.90
C ASN A 350 9.54 21.51 26.20
N ASN A 351 9.95 21.53 24.92
CA ASN A 351 10.48 20.31 24.28
C ASN A 351 11.74 20.55 23.42
N ASP A 352 12.87 20.90 24.07
CA ASP A 352 14.14 21.22 23.39
C ASP A 352 14.63 20.12 22.43
N LYS A 353 14.46 18.84 22.80
CA LYS A 353 14.85 17.70 21.94
C LYS A 353 14.01 17.57 20.68
N GLU A 354 12.71 17.86 20.78
CA GLU A 354 11.81 17.77 19.64
C GLU A 354 12.07 18.92 18.66
N ILE A 355 12.33 20.11 19.19
CA ILE A 355 12.74 21.28 18.41
C ILE A 355 14.05 20.99 17.67
N GLU A 356 15.06 20.43 18.34
CA GLU A 356 16.34 20.05 17.73
C GLU A 356 16.15 19.02 16.60
N SER A 357 15.29 18.01 16.81
CA SER A 357 14.96 17.02 15.78
C SER A 357 14.33 17.68 14.54
N ILE A 358 13.36 18.58 14.74
CA ILE A 358 12.70 19.31 13.65
C ILE A 358 13.69 20.21 12.91
N GLU A 359 14.54 20.94 13.63
CA GLU A 359 15.55 21.83 13.03
C GLU A 359 16.57 21.03 12.20
N ASN A 360 17.04 19.89 12.70
CA ASN A 360 17.92 18.98 11.96
C ASN A 360 17.26 18.45 10.66
N LEU A 361 15.98 18.05 10.72
CA LEU A 361 15.21 17.63 9.54
C LEU A 361 15.10 18.75 8.50
N LEU A 362 14.80 19.97 8.95
CA LEU A 362 14.70 21.13 8.07
C LEU A 362 16.05 21.46 7.43
N GLU A 363 17.15 21.46 8.18
CA GLU A 363 18.48 21.72 7.61
C GLU A 363 18.84 20.72 6.51
N MET A 364 18.58 19.44 6.75
CA MET A 364 18.81 18.39 5.74
C MET A 364 17.94 18.56 4.50
N ALA A 365 16.67 18.91 4.66
CA ALA A 365 15.76 19.15 3.54
C ALA A 365 16.21 20.35 2.68
N HIS A 366 16.61 21.46 3.32
CA HIS A 366 17.16 22.62 2.61
C HIS A 366 18.47 22.27 1.88
N SER A 367 19.36 21.50 2.52
CA SER A 367 20.59 21.02 1.90
C SER A 367 20.31 20.15 0.66
N ALA A 368 19.34 19.23 0.75
CA ALA A 368 18.95 18.37 -0.36
C ALA A 368 18.37 19.16 -1.55
N LEU A 369 17.58 20.21 -1.30
CA LEU A 369 17.03 21.09 -2.34
C LEU A 369 18.07 22.05 -2.97
N GLY A 370 19.18 22.32 -2.28
CA GLY A 370 20.29 23.13 -2.79
C GLY A 370 21.09 22.47 -3.92
N TYR A 371 20.89 21.17 -4.17
CA TYR A 371 21.50 20.46 -5.29
C TYR A 371 20.70 20.65 -6.60
N PRO A 372 21.36 20.81 -7.76
CA PRO A 372 20.67 21.05 -9.02
C PRO A 372 19.75 19.87 -9.38
N GLY A 373 18.43 20.13 -9.37
CA GLY A 373 17.38 19.15 -9.68
C GLY A 373 16.29 19.01 -8.61
N GLY A 374 16.48 19.54 -7.40
CA GLY A 374 15.49 19.45 -6.31
C GLY A 374 15.20 18.03 -5.81
N GLN A 375 15.95 17.06 -6.32
CA GLN A 375 16.16 15.74 -5.76
C GLN A 375 17.54 15.84 -5.13
N GLY A 376 17.73 15.33 -3.90
CA GLY A 376 19.05 15.24 -3.28
C GLY A 376 20.09 14.60 -4.23
N PRO A 377 21.38 14.62 -3.88
CA PRO A 377 22.47 14.31 -4.82
C PRO A 377 22.19 13.07 -5.68
N SER A 378 21.98 13.28 -6.98
CA SER A 378 21.91 12.18 -7.96
C SER A 378 23.24 11.41 -7.91
N PRO A 379 23.24 10.07 -7.83
CA PRO A 379 24.45 9.24 -7.77
C PRO A 379 25.45 9.45 -8.93
N THR A 380 25.04 10.12 -10.01
CA THR A 380 25.83 10.22 -11.26
C THR A 380 26.53 11.57 -11.46
N ALA A 381 26.30 12.58 -10.62
CA ALA A 381 26.77 13.95 -10.91
C ALA A 381 28.22 14.27 -10.50
N TRP A 382 28.95 13.36 -9.85
CA TRP A 382 30.30 13.66 -9.30
C TRP A 382 31.47 12.90 -9.95
N VAL A 383 31.26 12.30 -11.12
CA VAL A 383 32.34 11.56 -11.83
C VAL A 383 33.35 12.48 -12.55
N THR A 384 33.18 13.81 -12.56
CA THR A 384 34.06 14.69 -13.35
C THR A 384 34.79 15.79 -12.60
N SER A 385 35.05 15.66 -11.29
CA SER A 385 35.99 16.58 -10.62
C SER A 385 36.80 15.90 -9.53
N CYS A 386 37.80 15.12 -9.96
CA CYS A 386 39.10 14.95 -9.30
C CYS A 386 40.13 14.63 -10.40
#